data_AF-A0A6V6YZR6-F1
#
_entry.id   AF-A0A6V6YZR6-F1
#
_cell.length_a   1.000
_cell.length_b   1.000
_cell.length_c   1.000
_cell.angle_alpha   90.00
_cell.angle_beta   90.00
_cell.angle_gamma   90.00
#
_symmetry.space_group_name_H-M   'P 1'
#
loop_
_entity.id
_entity.type
_entity.pdbx_description
1 polymer ?
#
loop_
_entity_poly.entity_id
_entity_poly.type
_entity_poly.pdbx_seq_one_letter_code
_entity_poly.pdbx_strand_id
1 'polypeptide(L)'
;MKNFLLLLVVILTSLLFSCTSENMESSIGNLVEEKSKNTAKLFQNLSPENPANTYDIAGKIHNDLLDVYLSCNYTFNTIPQISQIVDSISALNNDLLILGTNLPVNFQEIQETVDNPQTKLEQAIANSSMTNAAKICLSNYMASLILWEINEYSVIHQSIISFEASVIANTQFSSEDKRIILTTSSIVRYSTYYAKERKDKDWETSVGNRVGAVQGAVANSSTAVNKSILTGLLIHNL
;
A
#
# COMPACT_ATOMS: atom_id res chain seq x y z
N MET A 1 4.60 -58.82 -3.68
CA MET A 1 5.23 -57.58 -4.21
C MET A 1 4.20 -56.47 -4.45
N LYS A 2 3.15 -56.32 -3.62
CA LYS A 2 2.11 -55.28 -3.79
C LYS A 2 2.09 -54.28 -2.63
N ASN A 3 2.53 -54.71 -1.44
CA ASN A 3 2.58 -53.87 -0.24
C ASN A 3 3.88 -53.04 -0.10
N PHE A 4 4.93 -53.37 -0.86
CA PHE A 4 6.18 -52.59 -0.87
C PHE A 4 6.08 -51.35 -1.79
N LEU A 5 5.27 -51.42 -2.84
CA LEU A 5 4.99 -50.31 -3.75
C LEU A 5 4.08 -49.24 -3.11
N LEU A 6 3.17 -49.64 -2.22
CA LEU A 6 2.30 -48.71 -1.49
C LEU A 6 3.04 -47.88 -0.43
N LEU A 7 4.05 -48.45 0.22
CA LEU A 7 4.89 -47.72 1.21
C LEU A 7 5.83 -46.72 0.54
N LEU A 8 6.31 -46.99 -0.68
CA LEU A 8 7.17 -46.07 -1.42
C LEU A 8 6.40 -44.83 -1.92
N VAL A 9 5.12 -45.00 -2.27
CA VAL A 9 4.27 -43.89 -2.75
C VAL A 9 3.84 -42.95 -1.61
N VAL A 10 3.69 -43.45 -0.38
CA VAL A 10 3.33 -42.62 0.80
C VAL A 10 4.51 -41.78 1.31
N ILE A 11 5.75 -42.26 1.13
CA ILE A 11 6.96 -41.53 1.53
C ILE A 11 7.37 -40.49 0.45
N LEU A 12 7.05 -40.74 -0.82
CA LEU A 12 7.40 -39.81 -1.91
C LEU A 12 6.48 -38.58 -1.99
N THR A 13 5.24 -38.67 -1.48
CA THR A 13 4.31 -37.52 -1.45
C THR A 13 4.52 -36.58 -0.26
N SER A 14 5.29 -36.98 0.75
CA SER A 14 5.62 -36.15 1.92
C SER A 14 6.86 -35.27 1.72
N LEU A 15 7.57 -35.42 0.60
CA LEU A 15 8.78 -34.66 0.26
C LEU A 15 8.52 -33.48 -0.71
N LEU A 16 7.27 -33.22 -1.10
CA LEU A 16 6.91 -32.12 -2.01
C LEU A 16 6.31 -30.88 -1.32
N PHE A 17 6.32 -30.82 0.01
CA PHE A 17 5.86 -29.65 0.80
C PHE A 17 6.94 -29.11 1.76
N SER A 18 8.20 -29.06 1.32
CA SER A 18 9.21 -28.24 1.99
C SER A 18 9.59 -27.08 1.09
N CYS A 19 8.73 -26.05 1.06
CA CYS A 19 9.23 -24.71 0.74
C CYS A 19 10.14 -24.30 1.90
N THR A 20 11.45 -24.30 1.67
CA THR A 20 12.44 -23.75 2.60
C THR A 20 12.17 -22.26 2.81
N SER A 21 11.50 -21.91 3.91
CA SER A 21 11.23 -20.52 4.33
C SER A 21 12.43 -19.84 4.97
N GLU A 22 13.42 -20.61 5.46
CA GLU A 22 14.51 -20.09 6.29
C GLU A 22 15.52 -19.20 5.54
N ASN A 23 15.67 -19.35 4.21
CA ASN A 23 16.58 -18.51 3.41
C ASN A 23 15.92 -17.23 2.87
N MET A 24 14.59 -17.16 2.84
CA MET A 24 13.86 -16.02 2.28
C MET A 24 13.77 -14.87 3.29
N GLU A 25 13.49 -15.17 4.56
CA GLU A 25 13.41 -14.15 5.63
C GLU A 25 14.73 -13.41 5.85
N SER A 26 15.87 -14.12 5.86
CA SER A 26 17.20 -13.49 6.02
C SER A 26 17.58 -12.60 4.82
N SER A 27 17.14 -12.96 3.61
CA SER A 27 17.36 -12.17 2.40
C SER A 27 16.48 -10.92 2.35
N ILE A 28 15.21 -11.02 2.78
CA ILE A 28 14.28 -9.88 2.86
C ILE A 28 14.73 -8.90 3.95
N GLY A 29 15.15 -9.38 5.13
CA GLY A 29 15.60 -8.52 6.22
C GLY A 29 16.75 -7.57 5.82
N ASN A 30 17.76 -8.10 5.12
CA ASN A 30 18.88 -7.29 4.62
C ASN A 30 18.43 -6.25 3.58
N LEU A 31 17.46 -6.58 2.71
CA LEU A 31 16.92 -5.65 1.70
C LEU A 31 16.09 -4.52 2.31
N VAL A 32 15.30 -4.81 3.35
CA VAL A 32 14.51 -3.79 4.09
C VAL A 32 15.44 -2.78 4.76
N GLU A 33 16.53 -3.25 5.40
CA GLU A 33 17.51 -2.36 6.04
C GLU A 33 18.35 -1.54 5.06
N GLU A 34 18.73 -2.11 3.91
CA GLU A 34 19.53 -1.42 2.90
C GLU A 34 18.70 -0.37 2.14
N LYS A 35 17.43 -0.67 1.81
CA LYS A 35 16.58 0.23 1.03
C LYS A 35 15.91 1.33 1.85
N SER A 36 15.62 1.11 3.13
CA SER A 36 15.20 2.19 4.06
C SER A 36 16.21 3.36 4.05
N LYS A 37 17.49 3.09 3.71
CA LYS A 37 18.57 4.08 3.60
C LYS A 37 18.76 4.68 2.20
N ASN A 38 18.11 4.18 1.14
CA ASN A 38 18.49 4.44 -0.26
C ASN A 38 17.36 4.92 -1.20
N THR A 39 16.17 5.28 -0.70
CA THR A 39 15.05 5.79 -1.52
C THR A 39 15.27 7.18 -2.15
N ALA A 40 16.45 7.78 -1.99
CA ALA A 40 16.80 9.04 -2.63
C ALA A 40 17.62 8.82 -3.91
N LYS A 41 16.98 8.58 -5.06
CA LYS A 41 17.54 8.86 -6.41
C LYS A 41 16.51 8.57 -7.52
N LEU A 42 15.93 9.62 -8.09
CA LEU A 42 16.21 10.16 -9.44
C LEU A 42 15.15 11.17 -9.98
N PHE A 43 14.43 11.94 -9.16
CA PHE A 43 13.97 13.28 -9.57
C PHE A 43 14.92 14.32 -9.00
N GLN A 44 15.75 14.95 -9.83
CA GLN A 44 16.86 15.76 -9.33
C GLN A 44 16.48 17.03 -8.52
N ASN A 45 15.20 17.34 -8.23
CA ASN A 45 14.86 18.51 -7.41
C ASN A 45 13.60 18.42 -6.54
N LEU A 46 12.78 17.36 -6.59
CA LEU A 46 11.54 17.31 -5.81
C LEU A 46 11.25 15.91 -5.31
N SER A 47 11.31 15.76 -4.00
CA SER A 47 11.07 14.52 -3.27
C SER A 47 9.66 14.53 -2.66
N PRO A 48 9.06 13.37 -2.34
CA PRO A 48 7.66 13.27 -1.92
C PRO A 48 7.38 13.66 -0.47
N GLU A 49 8.37 14.07 0.32
CA GLU A 49 8.20 14.33 1.74
C GLU A 49 7.32 15.57 1.99
N ASN A 50 6.43 15.47 2.99
CA ASN A 50 5.80 16.63 3.60
C ASN A 50 5.91 16.57 5.13
N PRO A 51 6.95 17.19 5.71
CA PRO A 51 7.13 17.20 7.16
C PRO A 51 5.97 17.85 7.95
N ALA A 52 5.13 18.66 7.30
CA ALA A 52 3.95 19.24 7.95
C ALA A 52 2.82 18.21 8.16
N ASN A 53 2.78 17.16 7.33
CA ASN A 53 1.86 16.05 7.53
C ASN A 53 2.43 15.10 8.60
N THR A 54 1.80 15.05 9.76
CA THR A 54 2.20 14.15 10.87
C THR A 54 2.09 12.66 10.55
N TYR A 55 1.40 12.30 9.47
CA TYR A 55 1.23 10.94 8.97
C TYR A 55 2.07 10.68 7.69
N ASP A 56 3.02 11.57 7.35
CA ASP A 56 3.85 11.45 6.14
C ASP A 56 4.64 10.14 6.04
N ILE A 57 5.01 9.59 7.21
CA ILE A 57 5.75 8.33 7.31
C ILE A 57 4.97 7.13 6.72
N ALA A 58 3.63 7.21 6.64
CA ALA A 58 2.82 6.16 6.02
C ALA A 58 3.13 6.00 4.52
N GLY A 59 3.24 7.10 3.79
CA GLY A 59 3.60 7.07 2.38
C GLY A 59 5.04 6.62 2.15
N LYS A 60 5.97 7.05 3.02
CA LYS A 60 7.36 6.58 2.95
C LYS A 60 7.44 5.06 3.12
N ILE A 61 6.87 4.52 4.20
CA ILE A 61 6.89 3.09 4.46
C ILE A 61 6.19 2.34 3.32
N HIS A 62 5.05 2.83 2.84
CA HIS A 62 4.38 2.24 1.68
C HIS A 62 5.34 2.02 0.49
N ASN A 63 6.08 3.05 0.08
CA ASN A 63 7.03 2.91 -1.01
C ASN A 63 8.23 2.03 -0.67
N ASP A 64 8.76 2.11 0.56
CA ASP A 64 9.87 1.27 1.01
C ASP A 64 9.50 -0.22 0.92
N LEU A 65 8.30 -0.62 1.36
CA LEU A 65 7.83 -2.01 1.29
C LEU A 65 7.56 -2.45 -0.16
N LEU A 66 6.96 -1.56 -0.97
CA LEU A 66 6.73 -1.82 -2.40
C LEU A 66 8.06 -2.02 -3.15
N ASP A 67 9.07 -1.22 -2.82
CA ASP A 67 10.42 -1.33 -3.37
C ASP A 67 11.11 -2.66 -3.07
N VAL A 68 10.86 -3.21 -1.88
CA VAL A 68 11.35 -4.53 -1.49
C VAL A 68 10.60 -5.60 -2.29
N TYR A 69 9.27 -5.54 -2.33
CA TYR A 69 8.46 -6.50 -3.10
C TYR A 69 8.91 -6.59 -4.56
N LEU A 70 9.00 -5.45 -5.24
CA LEU A 70 9.34 -5.38 -6.66
C LEU A 70 10.80 -5.76 -6.95
N SER A 71 11.69 -5.73 -5.96
CA SER A 71 13.10 -6.16 -6.14
C SER A 71 13.29 -7.67 -6.17
N CYS A 72 12.32 -8.43 -5.67
CA CYS A 72 12.42 -9.88 -5.53
C CYS A 72 11.91 -10.67 -6.76
N ASN A 73 11.43 -10.00 -7.82
CA ASN A 73 10.95 -10.61 -9.08
C ASN A 73 9.98 -11.78 -8.87
N TYR A 74 9.05 -11.65 -7.91
CA TYR A 74 8.05 -12.67 -7.63
C TYR A 74 7.12 -12.91 -8.83
N THR A 75 6.71 -14.16 -9.04
CA THR A 75 5.73 -14.55 -10.09
C THR A 75 4.36 -14.89 -9.51
N PHE A 76 4.04 -14.39 -8.32
CA PHE A 76 2.78 -14.68 -7.63
C PHE A 76 1.64 -13.85 -8.21
N ASN A 77 0.49 -14.47 -8.40
CA ASN A 77 -0.70 -13.85 -9.00
C ASN A 77 -2.00 -14.15 -8.26
N THR A 78 -1.92 -14.75 -7.06
CA THR A 78 -3.10 -15.00 -6.22
C THR A 78 -3.11 -14.08 -5.00
N ILE A 79 -4.29 -13.65 -4.56
CA ILE A 79 -4.46 -12.81 -3.37
C ILE A 79 -3.73 -13.38 -2.14
N PRO A 80 -3.87 -14.69 -1.79
CA PRO A 80 -3.21 -15.22 -0.60
C PRO A 80 -1.69 -15.18 -0.69
N GLN A 81 -1.11 -15.48 -1.86
CA GLN A 81 0.35 -15.46 -2.04
C GLN A 81 0.91 -14.04 -1.93
N ILE A 82 0.30 -13.07 -2.62
CA ILE A 82 0.74 -11.68 -2.56
C ILE A 82 0.57 -11.13 -1.14
N SER A 83 -0.56 -11.41 -0.48
CA SER A 83 -0.80 -11.00 0.91
C SER A 83 0.27 -11.55 1.85
N GLN A 84 0.61 -12.84 1.74
CA GLN A 84 1.62 -13.45 2.61
C GLN A 84 2.99 -12.78 2.47
N ILE A 85 3.39 -12.43 1.24
CA ILE A 85 4.66 -11.73 1.00
C ILE A 85 4.62 -10.31 1.55
N VAL A 86 3.53 -9.56 1.29
CA VAL A 86 3.35 -8.21 1.84
C VAL A 86 3.42 -8.26 3.37
N ASP A 87 2.70 -9.18 4.01
CA ASP A 87 2.72 -9.35 5.46
C ASP A 87 4.13 -9.68 6.00
N SER A 88 4.89 -10.52 5.26
CA SER A 88 6.27 -10.87 5.64
C SER A 88 7.22 -9.68 5.54
N ILE A 89 7.12 -8.88 4.48
CA ILE A 89 7.92 -7.66 4.30
C ILE A 89 7.55 -6.62 5.38
N SER A 90 6.26 -6.46 5.65
CA SER A 90 5.74 -5.55 6.67
C SER A 90 6.16 -5.94 8.09
N ALA A 91 6.18 -7.24 8.42
CA ALA A 91 6.62 -7.73 9.73
C ALA A 91 8.09 -7.42 10.03
N LEU A 92 8.91 -7.24 8.99
CA LEU A 92 10.32 -6.90 9.10
C LEU A 92 10.57 -5.38 9.16
N ASN A 93 9.53 -4.56 8.95
CA ASN A 93 9.62 -3.11 9.04
C ASN A 93 9.17 -2.60 10.41
N ASN A 94 10.12 -2.32 11.29
CA ASN A 94 9.83 -1.85 12.65
C ASN A 94 9.13 -0.48 12.69
N ASP A 95 9.34 0.38 11.69
CA ASP A 95 8.73 1.71 11.64
C ASP A 95 7.22 1.64 11.41
N LEU A 96 6.72 0.55 10.81
CA LEU A 96 5.29 0.32 10.62
C LEU A 96 4.52 0.22 11.94
N LEU A 97 5.18 -0.21 13.04
CA LEU A 97 4.56 -0.30 14.37
C LEU A 97 4.15 1.08 14.91
N ILE A 98 4.82 2.15 14.49
CA ILE A 98 4.50 3.54 14.87
C ILE A 98 3.11 3.94 14.32
N LEU A 99 2.68 3.31 13.22
CA LEU A 99 1.41 3.56 12.54
C LEU A 99 0.24 2.73 13.08
N GLY A 100 0.49 1.92 14.12
CA GLY A 100 -0.48 1.02 14.75
C GLY A 100 -0.33 -0.44 14.32
N THR A 101 -1.23 -1.27 14.80
CA THR A 101 -1.24 -2.70 14.48
C THR A 101 -1.99 -2.96 13.18
N ASN A 102 -1.29 -3.52 12.19
CA ASN A 102 -1.93 -3.98 10.95
C ASN A 102 -3.02 -5.01 11.27
N LEU A 103 -4.19 -4.85 10.66
CA LEU A 103 -5.28 -5.80 10.81
C LEU A 103 -5.19 -6.91 9.76
N PRO A 104 -5.66 -8.13 10.08
CA PRO A 104 -5.71 -9.22 9.11
C PRO A 104 -6.51 -8.83 7.86
N VAL A 105 -5.98 -9.22 6.70
CA VAL A 105 -6.62 -8.97 5.41
C VAL A 105 -7.86 -9.85 5.24
N ASN A 106 -8.96 -9.25 4.80
CA ASN A 106 -10.13 -9.98 4.31
C ASN A 106 -10.02 -10.19 2.79
N PHE A 107 -9.71 -11.42 2.35
CA PHE A 107 -9.50 -11.71 0.93
C PHE A 107 -10.75 -11.47 0.06
N GLN A 108 -11.95 -11.68 0.60
CA GLN A 108 -13.17 -11.36 -0.13
C GLN A 108 -13.27 -9.84 -0.36
N GLU A 109 -13.00 -9.04 0.67
CA GLU A 109 -13.02 -7.58 0.54
C GLU A 109 -11.97 -7.07 -0.45
N ILE A 110 -10.78 -7.68 -0.47
CA ILE A 110 -9.73 -7.38 -1.45
C ILE A 110 -10.20 -7.71 -2.86
N GLN A 111 -10.77 -8.91 -3.08
CA GLN A 111 -11.29 -9.29 -4.40
C GLN A 111 -12.37 -8.31 -4.87
N GLU A 112 -13.32 -7.96 -4.01
CA GLU A 112 -14.38 -7.02 -4.38
C GLU A 112 -13.82 -5.61 -4.68
N THR A 113 -12.70 -5.23 -4.07
CA THR A 113 -11.98 -3.97 -4.33
C THR A 113 -11.25 -4.00 -5.67
N VAL A 114 -10.62 -5.13 -6.01
CA VAL A 114 -10.00 -5.34 -7.32
C VAL A 114 -11.07 -5.31 -8.42
N ASP A 115 -12.21 -5.95 -8.20
CA ASP A 115 -13.28 -6.05 -9.20
C ASP A 115 -14.00 -4.70 -9.41
N ASN A 116 -14.20 -3.90 -8.36
CA ASN A 116 -15.00 -2.68 -8.41
C ASN A 116 -14.40 -1.54 -7.55
N PRO A 117 -13.19 -1.02 -7.90
CA PRO A 117 -12.43 -0.13 -7.03
C PRO A 117 -13.17 1.18 -6.73
N GLN A 118 -13.82 1.81 -7.72
CA GLN A 118 -14.55 3.07 -7.52
C GLN A 118 -15.72 2.90 -6.55
N THR A 119 -16.54 1.85 -6.71
CA THR A 119 -17.66 1.58 -5.80
C THR A 119 -17.16 1.31 -4.38
N LYS A 120 -16.02 0.60 -4.24
CA LYS A 120 -15.43 0.33 -2.93
C LYS A 120 -14.82 1.56 -2.28
N LEU A 121 -14.27 2.49 -3.05
CA LEU A 121 -13.85 3.79 -2.56
C LEU A 121 -15.02 4.56 -1.94
N GLU A 122 -16.11 4.69 -2.70
CA GLU A 122 -17.31 5.42 -2.27
C GLU A 122 -17.92 4.80 -1.01
N GLN A 123 -18.02 3.46 -0.97
CA GLN A 123 -18.49 2.73 0.21
C GLN A 123 -17.58 2.93 1.42
N ALA A 124 -16.26 2.89 1.24
CA ALA A 124 -15.31 3.09 2.33
C ALA A 124 -15.44 4.48 2.95
N ILE A 125 -15.56 5.52 2.12
CA ILE A 125 -15.77 6.89 2.59
C ILE A 125 -17.14 7.03 3.26
N ALA A 126 -18.21 6.54 2.63
CA ALA A 126 -19.58 6.66 3.14
C ALA A 126 -19.77 5.97 4.49
N ASN A 127 -19.20 4.77 4.65
CA ASN A 127 -19.34 3.94 5.84
C ASN A 127 -18.30 4.27 6.94
N SER A 128 -17.34 5.16 6.68
CA SER A 128 -16.37 5.58 7.69
C SER A 128 -17.02 6.33 8.87
N SER A 129 -16.32 6.36 10.00
CA SER A 129 -16.68 7.14 11.19
C SER A 129 -16.46 8.65 11.04
N MET A 130 -15.95 9.09 9.88
CA MET A 130 -15.63 10.49 9.62
C MET A 130 -16.85 11.40 9.67
N THR A 131 -16.61 12.68 9.94
CA THR A 131 -17.65 13.71 9.82
C THR A 131 -18.08 13.89 8.37
N ASN A 132 -19.32 14.34 8.13
CA ASN A 132 -19.82 14.58 6.77
C ASN A 132 -18.94 15.56 5.98
N ALA A 133 -18.44 16.61 6.64
CA ALA A 133 -17.53 17.57 6.03
C ALA A 133 -16.20 16.91 5.59
N ALA A 134 -15.64 16.04 6.43
CA ALA A 134 -14.42 15.31 6.11
C ALA A 134 -14.63 14.26 5.02
N LYS A 135 -15.78 13.57 4.99
CA LYS A 135 -16.17 12.65 3.90
C LYS A 135 -16.22 13.37 2.56
N ILE A 136 -16.89 14.53 2.50
CA ILE A 136 -16.96 15.37 1.29
C ILE A 136 -15.55 15.82 0.87
N CYS A 137 -14.72 16.24 1.83
CA CYS A 137 -13.34 16.66 1.58
C CYS A 137 -12.52 15.53 0.94
N LEU A 138 -12.57 14.32 1.51
CA LEU A 138 -11.84 13.16 1.00
C LEU A 138 -12.36 12.72 -0.38
N SER A 139 -13.67 12.69 -0.60
CA SER A 139 -14.26 12.38 -1.91
C SER A 139 -13.82 13.37 -2.98
N ASN A 140 -13.83 14.67 -2.69
CA ASN A 140 -13.40 15.71 -3.62
C ASN A 140 -11.90 15.60 -3.95
N TYR A 141 -11.07 15.28 -2.95
CA TYR A 141 -9.65 15.02 -3.16
C TYR A 141 -9.44 13.83 -4.11
N MET A 142 -10.12 12.71 -3.86
CA MET A 142 -10.04 11.52 -4.71
C MET A 142 -10.47 11.78 -6.16
N ALA A 143 -11.54 12.54 -6.35
CA ALA A 143 -11.98 12.95 -7.68
C ALA A 143 -10.96 13.88 -8.37
N SER A 144 -10.30 14.76 -7.61
CA SER A 144 -9.29 15.69 -8.13
C SER A 144 -8.03 14.97 -8.60
N LEU A 145 -7.63 13.86 -7.97
CA LEU A 145 -6.46 13.08 -8.37
C LEU A 145 -6.56 12.59 -9.82
N ILE A 146 -7.75 12.15 -10.26
CA ILE A 146 -8.00 11.72 -11.63
C ILE A 146 -7.72 12.86 -12.62
N LEU A 147 -8.09 14.09 -12.25
CA LEU A 147 -7.86 15.28 -13.08
C LEU A 147 -6.39 15.70 -13.09
N TRP A 148 -5.62 15.36 -12.05
CA TRP A 148 -4.23 15.76 -11.91
C TRP A 148 -3.24 14.80 -12.59
N GLU A 149 -3.62 13.56 -12.87
CA GLU A 149 -2.73 12.53 -13.45
C GLU A 149 -2.00 12.95 -14.73
N ILE A 150 -2.63 13.82 -15.54
CA ILE A 150 -2.08 14.34 -16.79
C ILE A 150 -1.00 15.41 -16.61
N ASN A 151 -0.84 15.92 -15.39
CA ASN A 151 0.10 17.01 -15.10
C ASN A 151 1.49 16.49 -14.76
N GLU A 152 2.47 17.39 -14.82
CA GLU A 152 3.82 17.16 -14.31
C GLU A 152 3.80 16.90 -12.81
N TYR A 153 4.70 16.04 -12.33
CA TYR A 153 4.76 15.64 -10.92
C TYR A 153 4.82 16.84 -9.96
N SER A 154 5.56 17.90 -10.31
CA SER A 154 5.66 19.10 -9.48
C SER A 154 4.31 19.79 -9.24
N VAL A 155 3.42 19.79 -10.23
CA VAL A 155 2.06 20.36 -10.12
C VAL A 155 1.18 19.47 -9.25
N ILE A 156 1.26 18.15 -9.44
CA ILE A 156 0.52 17.19 -8.61
C ILE A 156 0.97 17.28 -7.16
N HIS A 157 2.29 17.26 -6.93
CA HIS A 157 2.91 17.38 -5.61
C HIS A 157 2.44 18.64 -4.90
N GLN A 158 2.55 19.81 -5.53
CA GLN A 158 2.10 21.07 -4.92
C GLN A 158 0.60 21.05 -4.60
N SER A 159 -0.22 20.43 -5.45
CA SER A 159 -1.66 20.31 -5.23
C SER A 159 -1.97 19.44 -4.00
N ILE A 160 -1.28 18.31 -3.83
CA ILE A 160 -1.41 17.44 -2.66
C ILE A 160 -0.92 18.15 -1.39
N ILE A 161 0.23 18.83 -1.43
CA ILE A 161 0.76 19.59 -0.28
C ILE A 161 -0.23 20.66 0.18
N SER A 162 -0.82 21.38 -0.78
CA SER A 162 -1.80 22.44 -0.49
C SER A 162 -3.09 21.85 0.10
N PHE A 163 -3.53 20.71 -0.42
CA PHE A 163 -4.65 19.95 0.14
C PHE A 163 -4.37 19.54 1.59
N GLU A 164 -3.23 18.90 1.86
CA GLU A 164 -2.87 18.48 3.22
C GLU A 164 -2.76 19.66 4.20
N ALA A 165 -2.17 20.78 3.77
CA ALA A 165 -2.13 21.99 4.58
C ALA A 165 -3.54 22.49 4.95
N SER A 166 -4.50 22.40 4.02
CA SER A 166 -5.90 22.77 4.29
C SER A 166 -6.56 21.84 5.31
N VAL A 167 -6.25 20.54 5.28
CA VAL A 167 -6.75 19.53 6.23
C VAL A 167 -6.15 19.75 7.62
N ILE A 168 -4.84 20.03 7.69
CA ILE A 168 -4.11 20.33 8.93
C ILE A 168 -4.72 21.56 9.61
N ALA A 169 -4.93 22.65 8.86
CA ALA A 169 -5.46 23.90 9.36
C ALA A 169 -6.96 23.85 9.72
N ASN A 170 -7.70 22.84 9.26
CA ASN A 170 -9.13 22.74 9.49
C ASN A 170 -9.44 22.40 10.96
N THR A 171 -10.12 23.32 11.66
CA THR A 171 -10.48 23.15 13.08
C THR A 171 -11.78 22.38 13.30
N GLN A 172 -12.56 22.14 12.24
CA GLN A 172 -13.81 21.37 12.30
C GLN A 172 -13.56 19.86 12.15
N PHE A 173 -12.38 19.47 11.66
CA PHE A 173 -12.01 18.07 11.52
C PHE A 173 -11.52 17.50 12.85
N SER A 174 -12.05 16.34 13.20
CA SER A 174 -11.57 15.57 14.35
C SER A 174 -10.15 15.04 14.12
N SER A 175 -9.49 14.57 15.18
CA SER A 175 -8.20 13.88 15.04
C SER A 175 -8.31 12.65 14.13
N GLU A 176 -9.44 11.96 14.17
CA GLU A 176 -9.72 10.78 13.34
C GLU A 176 -9.92 11.15 11.87
N ASP A 177 -10.69 12.21 11.58
CA ASP A 177 -10.83 12.75 10.22
C ASP A 177 -9.45 13.08 9.63
N LYS A 178 -8.62 13.79 10.39
CA LYS A 178 -7.27 14.18 9.95
C LYS A 178 -6.39 12.94 9.77
N ARG A 179 -6.41 11.97 10.68
CA ARG A 179 -5.65 10.72 10.56
C ARG A 179 -5.95 10.01 9.24
N ILE A 180 -7.23 9.79 8.94
CA ILE A 180 -7.65 9.07 7.74
C ILE A 180 -7.21 9.83 6.48
N ILE A 181 -7.53 11.13 6.41
CA ILE A 181 -7.24 11.94 5.22
C ILE A 181 -5.74 12.09 4.99
N LEU A 182 -4.98 12.39 6.05
CA LEU A 182 -3.55 12.67 5.95
C LEU A 182 -2.71 11.41 5.74
N THR A 183 -3.11 10.26 6.31
CA THR A 183 -2.51 8.96 5.96
C THR A 183 -2.73 8.66 4.49
N THR A 184 -3.98 8.80 4.04
CA THR A 184 -4.36 8.49 2.66
C THR A 184 -3.61 9.38 1.66
N SER A 185 -3.59 10.70 1.89
CA SER A 185 -2.91 11.66 1.01
C SER A 185 -1.40 11.48 1.00
N SER A 186 -0.78 11.12 2.13
CA SER A 186 0.62 10.73 2.18
C SER A 186 0.90 9.51 1.29
N ILE A 187 0.15 8.42 1.44
CA ILE A 187 0.30 7.23 0.58
C ILE A 187 0.13 7.59 -0.90
N VAL A 188 -0.88 8.38 -1.24
CA VAL A 188 -1.10 8.85 -2.61
C VAL A 188 0.06 9.70 -3.12
N ARG A 189 0.64 10.60 -2.32
CA ARG A 189 1.77 11.44 -2.74
C ARG A 189 2.98 10.59 -3.10
N TYR A 190 3.31 9.66 -2.21
CA TYR A 190 4.45 8.76 -2.40
C TYR A 190 4.21 7.79 -3.56
N SER A 191 3.02 7.22 -3.69
CA SER A 191 2.71 6.33 -4.81
C SER A 191 2.73 7.06 -6.16
N THR A 192 2.28 8.33 -6.18
CA THR A 192 2.36 9.19 -7.38
C THR A 192 3.80 9.52 -7.75
N TYR A 193 4.64 9.84 -6.75
CA TYR A 193 6.08 10.03 -6.96
C TYR A 193 6.72 8.79 -7.58
N TYR A 194 6.42 7.63 -7.00
CA TYR A 194 6.92 6.34 -7.45
C TYR A 194 6.57 6.04 -8.90
N ALA A 195 5.32 6.30 -9.28
CA ALA A 195 4.81 6.07 -10.62
C ALA A 195 5.56 6.94 -11.65
N LYS A 196 5.64 8.24 -11.37
CA LYS A 196 6.30 9.22 -12.25
C LYS A 196 7.82 9.01 -12.31
N GLU A 197 8.46 8.56 -11.23
CA GLU A 197 9.91 8.33 -11.16
C GLU A 197 10.31 7.12 -11.98
N ARG A 198 9.56 6.02 -11.83
CA ARG A 198 9.84 4.77 -12.54
C ARG A 198 9.37 4.79 -14.00
N LYS A 199 8.58 5.80 -14.39
CA LYS A 199 7.84 5.84 -15.67
C LYS A 199 7.02 4.56 -15.88
N ASP A 200 6.60 3.97 -14.77
CA ASP A 200 5.82 2.76 -14.76
C ASP A 200 4.39 3.18 -15.06
N LYS A 201 4.03 3.09 -16.35
CA LYS A 201 2.71 3.49 -16.86
C LYS A 201 1.59 2.73 -16.17
N ASP A 202 1.85 1.51 -15.74
CA ASP A 202 0.85 0.66 -15.12
C ASP A 202 0.61 1.19 -13.70
N TRP A 203 1.66 1.50 -12.93
CA TRP A 203 1.53 2.09 -11.59
C TRP A 203 0.93 3.52 -11.57
N GLU A 204 1.12 4.32 -12.63
CA GLU A 204 0.57 5.69 -12.75
C GLU A 204 -0.96 5.75 -12.66
N THR A 205 -1.64 4.67 -13.05
CA THR A 205 -3.11 4.60 -13.12
C THR A 205 -3.73 3.73 -12.02
N SER A 206 -2.93 3.31 -11.02
CA SER A 206 -3.38 2.38 -9.98
C SER A 206 -4.49 2.98 -9.11
N VAL A 207 -5.74 2.76 -9.48
CA VAL A 207 -6.88 3.08 -8.59
C VAL A 207 -6.78 2.21 -7.32
N GLY A 208 -6.25 0.99 -7.44
CA GLY A 208 -6.11 0.03 -6.35
C GLY A 208 -5.37 0.57 -5.14
N ASN A 209 -4.21 1.19 -5.33
CA ASN A 209 -3.42 1.72 -4.21
C ASN A 209 -4.19 2.83 -3.45
N ARG A 210 -4.95 3.69 -4.15
CA ARG A 210 -5.72 4.79 -3.55
C ARG A 210 -6.88 4.25 -2.74
N VAL A 211 -7.60 3.26 -3.27
CA VAL A 211 -8.74 2.65 -2.59
C VAL A 211 -8.29 1.85 -1.37
N GLY A 212 -7.22 1.06 -1.51
CA GLY A 212 -6.64 0.33 -0.39
C GLY A 212 -6.13 1.25 0.71
N ALA A 213 -5.56 2.41 0.34
CA ALA A 213 -5.15 3.44 1.31
C ALA A 213 -6.33 3.97 2.11
N VAL A 214 -7.45 4.35 1.45
CA VAL A 214 -8.65 4.82 2.15
C VAL A 214 -9.24 3.73 3.04
N GLN A 215 -9.49 2.54 2.48
CA GLN A 215 -10.10 1.43 3.21
C GLN A 215 -9.29 1.04 4.43
N GLY A 216 -7.95 0.97 4.30
CA GLY A 216 -7.08 0.65 5.42
C GLY A 216 -6.98 1.80 6.42
N ALA A 217 -6.93 3.06 5.97
CA ALA A 217 -6.83 4.22 6.85
C ALA A 217 -8.06 4.38 7.75
N VAL A 218 -9.25 4.00 7.29
CA VAL A 218 -10.47 3.91 8.11
C VAL A 218 -10.28 3.00 9.33
N ALA A 219 -9.47 1.95 9.21
CA ALA A 219 -9.06 1.13 10.35
C ALA A 219 -7.86 1.77 11.08
N ASN A 220 -6.70 1.81 10.42
CA ASN A 220 -5.51 2.52 10.90
C ASN A 220 -4.45 2.71 9.82
N SER A 221 -3.46 3.55 10.11
CA SER A 221 -2.41 3.92 9.17
C SER A 221 -1.52 2.74 8.76
N SER A 222 -1.25 1.80 9.67
CA SER A 222 -0.51 0.57 9.34
C SER A 222 -1.28 -0.33 8.36
N THR A 223 -2.58 -0.48 8.57
CA THR A 223 -3.48 -1.22 7.66
C THR A 223 -3.62 -0.51 6.32
N ALA A 224 -3.62 0.82 6.30
CA ALA A 224 -3.60 1.62 5.07
C ALA A 224 -2.40 1.27 4.18
N VAL A 225 -1.21 1.19 4.77
CA VAL A 225 0.03 0.85 4.07
C VAL A 225 -0.09 -0.53 3.43
N ASN A 226 -0.37 -1.57 4.21
CA ASN A 226 -0.42 -2.94 3.72
C ASN A 226 -1.53 -3.15 2.68
N LYS A 227 -2.73 -2.64 2.97
CA LYS A 227 -3.88 -2.80 2.08
C LYS A 227 -3.67 -2.08 0.75
N SER A 228 -3.08 -0.88 0.78
CA SER A 228 -2.74 -0.11 -0.43
C SER A 228 -1.74 -0.83 -1.33
N ILE A 229 -0.69 -1.43 -0.75
CA ILE A 229 0.28 -2.23 -1.51
C ILE A 229 -0.41 -3.44 -2.14
N LEU A 230 -1.17 -4.20 -1.34
CA LEU A 230 -1.82 -5.42 -1.79
C LEU A 230 -2.80 -5.16 -2.94
N THR A 231 -3.71 -4.19 -2.80
CA THR A 231 -4.68 -3.85 -3.84
C THR A 231 -4.01 -3.23 -5.06
N GLY A 232 -2.96 -2.43 -4.88
CA GLY A 232 -2.14 -1.93 -5.98
C GLY A 232 -1.52 -3.06 -6.79
N LEU A 233 -0.78 -3.97 -6.14
CA LEU A 233 -0.13 -5.11 -6.79
C LEU A 233 -1.12 -6.03 -7.51
N LEU A 234 -2.32 -6.24 -6.96
CA LEU A 234 -3.32 -7.11 -7.57
C LEU A 234 -3.94 -6.50 -8.83
N ILE A 235 -4.19 -5.20 -8.86
CA ILE A 235 -4.76 -4.53 -10.05
C ILE A 235 -3.74 -4.47 -11.20
N HIS A 236 -2.43 -4.52 -10.94
CA HIS A 236 -1.39 -4.57 -11.99
C HIS A 236 -1.00 -5.98 -12.44
N ASN A 237 -1.25 -7.00 -11.62
CA ASN A 237 -0.90 -8.40 -11.93
C ASN A 237 -2.10 -9.22 -12.44
N LEU A 238 -3.20 -8.57 -12.82
CA LEU A 238 -4.40 -9.17 -13.42
C LEU A 238 -4.68 -8.60 -14.82
#